data_AF-A0A955VBX0-F1
#
_entry.id   AF-A0A955VBX0-F1
#
_cell.length_a   1.000
_cell.length_b   1.000
_cell.length_c   1.000
_cell.angle_alpha   90.00
_cell.angle_beta   90.00
_cell.angle_gamma   90.00
#
_symmetry.space_group_name_H-M   'P 1'
#
loop_
_entity.id
_entity.type
_entity.pdbx_description
1 polymer ?
#
loop_
_entity_poly.entity_id
_entity_poly.type
_entity_poly.pdbx_seq_one_letter_code
_entity_poly.pdbx_strand_id
1 'polypeptide(L)'
;MSSLPLPRRLLLAAGLSLAAGLLLGACGSLYPAEQDDYATYRDGDVAEDYEMASGLVPAGEDVASVEVFYDELEPYGSWTWDARHDAYVFAPYDDYEPYRDGTWVETEYGLTWVSDEPIDWAVAHYGRWEWRDRWLWIPDTVWGPAWVDWRVGDGVIGWSPLGVRAPRGLGWRFVPTGGLFHPRLGGLYVRGARVATAYARTRAVHR
;
A
#
# COMPACT_ATOMS: atom_id res chain seq x y z
N MET A 1 -7.40 46.09 -24.89
CA MET A 1 -8.31 44.96 -24.57
C MET A 1 -7.62 43.68 -25.03
N SER A 2 -6.84 43.08 -24.13
CA SER A 2 -5.96 41.94 -24.43
C SER A 2 -6.72 40.62 -24.35
N SER A 3 -6.52 39.80 -25.38
CA SER A 3 -7.00 38.43 -25.50
C SER A 3 -6.30 37.51 -24.48
N LEU A 4 -7.09 36.76 -23.71
CA LEU A 4 -6.62 35.68 -22.83
C LEU A 4 -6.19 34.45 -23.65
N PRO A 5 -5.15 33.70 -23.25
CA PRO A 5 -4.79 32.46 -23.91
C PRO A 5 -5.69 31.29 -23.43
N LEU A 6 -5.97 30.36 -24.34
CA LEU A 6 -6.72 29.13 -24.11
C LEU A 6 -6.01 28.19 -23.11
N PRO A 7 -6.75 27.37 -22.33
CA PRO A 7 -6.16 26.45 -21.38
C PRO A 7 -5.42 25.31 -22.10
N ARG A 8 -4.23 25.01 -21.58
CA ARG A 8 -3.42 23.86 -21.99
C ARG A 8 -4.19 22.58 -21.65
N ARG A 9 -4.39 21.74 -22.66
CA ARG A 9 -4.96 20.40 -22.53
C ARG A 9 -4.14 19.60 -21.51
N LEU A 10 -4.75 19.25 -20.39
CA LEU A 10 -4.28 18.19 -19.50
C LEU A 10 -4.31 16.89 -20.31
N LEU A 11 -3.14 16.34 -20.59
CA LEU A 11 -2.99 14.98 -21.08
C LEU A 11 -3.39 14.07 -19.92
N LEU A 12 -4.61 13.50 -19.97
CA LEU A 12 -4.87 12.28 -19.23
C LEU A 12 -3.88 11.23 -19.77
N ALA A 13 -2.88 10.90 -18.97
CA ALA A 13 -2.14 9.68 -19.16
C ALA A 13 -3.10 8.52 -18.84
N ALA A 14 -3.75 7.99 -19.87
CA ALA A 14 -4.31 6.65 -19.82
C ALA A 14 -3.16 5.66 -19.60
N GLY A 15 -2.82 5.42 -18.34
CA GLY A 15 -1.89 4.39 -17.92
C GLY A 15 -2.58 3.04 -18.03
N LEU A 16 -2.21 2.26 -19.04
CA LEU A 16 -2.73 0.93 -19.31
C LEU A 16 -2.67 0.03 -18.05
N SER A 17 -3.81 -0.54 -17.68
CA SER A 17 -3.94 -1.72 -16.82
C SER A 17 -3.15 -2.88 -17.41
N LEU A 18 -1.94 -3.12 -16.89
CA LEU A 18 -1.12 -4.29 -17.21
C LEU A 18 -0.37 -4.84 -15.98
N ALA A 19 -0.78 -4.47 -14.77
CA ALA A 19 -0.13 -4.94 -13.54
C ALA A 19 -0.63 -6.33 -13.08
N ALA A 20 -1.90 -6.69 -13.32
CA ALA A 20 -2.43 -7.98 -12.88
C ALA A 20 -1.86 -9.18 -13.64
N GLY A 21 -1.57 -9.02 -14.94
CA GLY A 21 -1.09 -10.12 -15.80
C GLY A 21 0.35 -10.59 -15.50
N LEU A 22 1.16 -9.78 -14.83
CA LEU A 22 2.58 -10.11 -14.54
C LEU A 22 2.83 -10.66 -13.14
N LEU A 23 1.85 -10.60 -12.22
CA LEU A 23 1.98 -11.19 -10.87
C LEU A 23 1.60 -12.68 -10.82
N LEU A 24 0.81 -13.18 -11.78
CA LEU A 24 0.33 -14.57 -11.84
C LEU A 24 1.13 -15.47 -12.79
N GLY A 25 2.14 -14.93 -13.49
CA GLY A 25 2.96 -15.66 -14.45
C GLY A 25 4.21 -16.28 -13.82
N ALA A 26 4.16 -17.59 -13.57
CA ALA A 26 5.25 -18.50 -13.21
C ALA A 26 5.56 -18.67 -11.70
N CYS A 27 4.91 -19.67 -11.10
CA CYS A 27 5.63 -20.73 -10.38
C CYS A 27 4.73 -21.96 -10.28
N GLY A 28 4.78 -22.82 -11.30
CA GLY A 28 4.21 -24.15 -11.20
C GLY A 28 5.07 -25.01 -10.28
N SER A 29 4.44 -25.57 -9.26
CA SER A 29 4.83 -26.78 -8.51
C SER A 29 6.25 -26.81 -7.92
N LEU A 30 6.34 -26.65 -6.60
CA LEU A 30 7.17 -27.46 -5.69
C LEU A 30 6.86 -27.06 -4.23
N TYR A 31 5.64 -27.33 -3.76
CA TYR A 31 5.34 -27.37 -2.32
C TYR A 31 5.40 -28.84 -1.86
N PRO A 32 6.26 -29.23 -0.91
CA PRO A 32 5.97 -30.38 -0.08
C PRO A 32 4.71 -30.05 0.72
N ALA A 33 3.68 -30.88 0.55
CA ALA A 33 2.40 -30.74 1.24
C ALA A 33 2.58 -30.92 2.75
N GLU A 34 2.84 -29.84 3.47
CA GLU A 34 2.35 -29.73 4.85
C GLU A 34 0.94 -29.14 4.73
N GLN A 35 -0.02 -29.95 5.16
CA GLN A 35 -1.44 -29.75 5.03
C GLN A 35 -1.91 -28.65 6.00
N ASP A 36 -1.55 -27.40 5.72
CA ASP A 36 -2.08 -26.25 6.45
C ASP A 36 -3.37 -25.76 5.78
N ASP A 37 -4.37 -25.58 6.64
CA ASP A 37 -5.80 -25.29 6.49
C ASP A 37 -6.16 -24.01 5.70
N TYR A 38 -5.46 -23.72 4.60
CA TYR A 38 -5.72 -22.57 3.72
C TYR A 38 -6.74 -22.88 2.61
N ALA A 39 -7.10 -24.15 2.44
CA ALA A 39 -8.02 -24.63 1.40
C ALA A 39 -9.51 -24.53 1.78
N THR A 40 -9.85 -24.00 2.96
CA THR A 40 -11.22 -24.01 3.50
C THR A 40 -11.99 -22.71 3.26
N TYR A 41 -11.35 -21.63 2.79
CA TYR A 41 -12.07 -20.41 2.42
C TYR A 41 -12.70 -20.58 1.04
N ARG A 42 -14.03 -20.76 1.02
CA ARG A 42 -14.81 -20.88 -0.21
C ARG A 42 -14.65 -19.60 -1.03
N ASP A 43 -14.26 -19.80 -2.28
CA ASP A 43 -14.16 -18.82 -3.38
C ASP A 43 -15.34 -17.82 -3.48
N GLY A 44 -16.53 -18.19 -2.99
CA GLY A 44 -17.74 -17.36 -3.03
C GLY A 44 -17.81 -16.24 -1.98
N ASP A 45 -17.35 -16.47 -0.75
CA ASP A 45 -17.44 -15.47 0.34
C ASP A 45 -16.41 -14.35 0.13
N VAL A 46 -15.31 -14.71 -0.52
CA VAL A 46 -14.20 -13.84 -0.88
C VAL A 46 -14.72 -12.79 -1.85
N ALA A 47 -15.28 -13.18 -3.01
CA ALA A 47 -15.75 -12.30 -4.08
C ALA A 47 -16.72 -11.18 -3.65
N GLU A 48 -17.73 -11.49 -2.83
CA GLU A 48 -18.73 -10.49 -2.40
C GLU A 48 -18.10 -9.39 -1.53
N ASP A 49 -17.18 -9.76 -0.64
CA ASP A 49 -16.46 -8.79 0.22
C ASP A 49 -15.53 -7.88 -0.62
N TYR A 50 -14.96 -8.37 -1.73
CA TYR A 50 -14.18 -7.51 -2.65
C TYR A 50 -15.03 -6.51 -3.37
N GLU A 51 -16.15 -6.94 -3.95
CA GLU A 51 -17.00 -6.03 -4.71
C GLU A 51 -17.48 -4.89 -3.80
N MET A 52 -17.83 -5.21 -2.55
CA MET A 52 -18.16 -4.22 -1.53
C MET A 52 -16.99 -3.29 -1.20
N ALA A 53 -15.79 -3.83 -0.94
CA ALA A 53 -14.61 -3.01 -0.62
C ALA A 53 -14.19 -2.11 -1.81
N SER A 54 -14.30 -2.60 -3.04
CA SER A 54 -13.99 -1.83 -4.26
C SER A 54 -14.92 -0.63 -4.44
N GLY A 55 -16.20 -0.77 -4.09
CA GLY A 55 -17.18 0.31 -4.16
C GLY A 55 -17.01 1.40 -3.10
N LEU A 56 -16.18 1.16 -2.08
CA LEU A 56 -15.90 2.08 -0.97
C LEU A 56 -14.66 2.96 -1.20
N VAL A 57 -13.89 2.74 -2.27
CA VAL A 57 -12.69 3.52 -2.58
C VAL A 57 -13.03 4.59 -3.62
N PRO A 58 -13.39 5.83 -3.21
CA PRO A 58 -13.42 6.92 -4.16
C PRO A 58 -12.02 7.12 -4.75
N ALA A 59 -11.96 7.46 -6.04
CA ALA A 59 -10.77 8.04 -6.64
C ALA A 59 -10.27 9.17 -5.73
N GLY A 60 -9.03 9.09 -5.24
CA GLY A 60 -8.48 10.25 -4.57
C GLY A 60 -8.05 11.26 -5.62
N GLU A 61 -8.55 12.48 -5.50
CA GLU A 61 -8.07 13.62 -6.28
C GLU A 61 -6.83 14.21 -5.61
N ASP A 62 -5.95 14.81 -6.39
CA ASP A 62 -4.85 15.60 -5.81
C ASP A 62 -5.43 16.69 -4.89
N VAL A 63 -4.82 16.86 -3.72
CA VAL A 63 -5.23 17.91 -2.79
C VAL A 63 -4.52 19.22 -3.09
N ALA A 64 -5.15 20.36 -2.79
CA ALA A 64 -4.58 21.67 -3.12
C ALA A 64 -3.34 22.03 -2.27
N SER A 65 -3.22 21.45 -1.07
CA SER A 65 -2.16 21.74 -0.10
C SER A 65 -2.07 20.60 0.92
N VAL A 66 -0.89 20.39 1.50
CA VAL A 66 -0.69 19.46 2.63
C VAL A 66 -1.39 19.90 3.91
N GLU A 67 -1.83 21.16 3.98
CA GLU A 67 -2.56 21.72 5.13
C GLU A 67 -3.85 20.98 5.44
N VAL A 68 -4.47 20.34 4.43
CA VAL A 68 -5.69 19.54 4.60
C VAL A 68 -5.51 18.36 5.56
N PHE A 69 -4.27 17.92 5.80
CA PHE A 69 -3.97 16.80 6.67
C PHE A 69 -3.77 17.21 8.13
N TYR A 70 -3.46 18.48 8.42
CA TYR A 70 -2.99 18.87 9.75
C TYR A 70 -4.05 18.66 10.84
N ASP A 71 -5.23 19.25 10.66
CA ASP A 71 -6.32 19.17 11.65
C ASP A 71 -6.91 17.75 11.73
N GLU A 72 -7.05 17.07 10.59
CA GLU A 72 -7.63 15.72 10.53
C GLU A 72 -6.73 14.65 11.16
N LEU A 73 -5.41 14.82 11.09
CA LEU A 73 -4.45 13.85 11.65
C LEU A 73 -4.00 14.19 13.08
N GLU A 74 -4.22 15.42 13.56
CA GLU A 74 -3.83 15.86 14.91
C GLU A 74 -4.25 14.88 16.03
N PRO A 75 -5.47 14.30 16.04
CA PRO A 75 -5.88 13.38 17.11
C PRO A 75 -5.11 12.06 17.15
N TYR A 76 -4.39 11.71 16.08
CA TYR A 76 -3.82 10.39 15.86
C TYR A 76 -2.29 10.36 15.90
N GLY A 77 -1.66 11.46 16.31
CA GLY A 77 -0.21 11.53 16.34
C GLY A 77 0.31 12.92 16.65
N SER A 78 1.50 13.20 16.13
CA SER A 78 2.14 14.49 16.34
C SER A 78 2.85 14.98 15.08
N TRP A 79 2.75 16.28 14.84
CA TRP A 79 3.45 16.97 13.78
C TRP A 79 4.75 17.56 14.30
N THR A 80 5.85 17.34 13.59
CA THR A 80 7.17 17.89 13.95
C THR A 80 7.84 18.47 12.71
N TRP A 81 8.44 19.66 12.84
CA TRP A 81 9.25 20.23 11.76
C TRP A 81 10.49 19.36 11.50
N ASP A 82 10.67 18.91 10.26
CA ASP A 82 11.84 18.13 9.85
C ASP A 82 12.69 18.89 8.83
N ALA A 83 13.82 19.40 9.29
CA ALA A 83 14.74 20.17 8.46
C ALA A 83 15.36 19.36 7.31
N ARG A 84 15.30 18.02 7.32
CA ARG A 84 15.84 17.19 6.22
C ARG A 84 14.91 17.17 5.00
N HIS A 85 13.61 17.31 5.23
CA HIS A 85 12.59 17.35 4.19
C HIS A 85 12.03 18.75 3.95
N ASP A 86 12.44 19.73 4.75
CA ASP A 86 11.90 21.10 4.72
C ASP A 86 10.36 21.11 4.84
N ALA A 87 9.84 20.25 5.72
CA ALA A 87 8.43 19.99 5.88
C ALA A 87 8.08 19.60 7.31
N TYR A 88 6.82 19.77 7.70
CA TYR A 88 6.27 19.09 8.86
C TYR A 88 6.02 17.62 8.53
N VAL A 89 6.52 16.72 9.36
CA VAL A 89 6.30 15.27 9.26
C VAL A 89 5.36 14.83 10.37
N PHE A 90 4.55 13.82 10.08
CA PHE A 90 3.61 13.26 11.03
C PHE A 90 4.15 11.96 11.62
N ALA A 91 4.15 11.87 12.94
CA ALA A 91 4.42 10.66 13.68
C ALA A 91 3.08 10.13 14.24
N PRO A 92 2.51 9.06 13.66
CA PRO A 92 1.29 8.43 14.19
C PRO A 92 1.52 7.86 15.58
N TYR A 93 0.46 7.39 16.25
CA TYR A 93 0.55 6.64 17.52
C TYR A 93 1.51 5.43 17.44
N ASP A 94 2.04 5.02 18.59
CA ASP A 94 3.26 4.19 18.68
C ASP A 94 3.13 2.78 18.06
N ASP A 95 1.92 2.23 17.95
CA ASP A 95 1.65 0.91 17.36
C ASP A 95 1.16 0.95 15.90
N TYR A 96 1.03 2.13 15.30
CA TYR A 96 0.71 2.24 13.89
C TYR A 96 1.88 1.73 13.03
N GLU A 97 1.55 0.90 12.04
CA GLU A 97 2.47 0.58 10.97
C GLU A 97 1.79 0.74 9.60
N PRO A 98 2.44 1.37 8.62
CA PRO A 98 1.79 1.64 7.34
C PRO A 98 1.51 0.36 6.57
N TYR A 99 0.35 0.31 5.91
CA TYR A 99 -0.09 -0.82 5.10
C TYR A 99 -0.12 -2.16 5.90
N ARG A 100 -0.52 -2.11 7.18
CA ARG A 100 -0.62 -3.28 8.08
C ARG A 100 -2.05 -3.76 8.27
N ASP A 101 -2.95 -2.88 8.64
CA ASP A 101 -4.30 -3.24 9.06
C ASP A 101 -5.27 -2.79 7.98
N GLY A 102 -5.45 -3.65 6.98
CA GLY A 102 -6.24 -3.36 5.77
C GLY A 102 -6.18 -4.51 4.77
N THR A 103 -6.65 -4.24 3.56
CA THR A 103 -6.63 -5.20 2.44
C THR A 103 -6.23 -4.54 1.13
N TRP A 104 -5.80 -5.37 0.17
CA TRP A 104 -5.60 -4.95 -1.21
C TRP A 104 -6.86 -5.18 -2.02
N VAL A 105 -7.23 -4.20 -2.83
CA VAL A 105 -8.35 -4.29 -3.77
C VAL A 105 -7.86 -3.90 -5.16
N GLU A 106 -8.30 -4.64 -6.17
CA GLU A 106 -8.08 -4.25 -7.56
C GLU A 106 -9.11 -3.20 -7.97
N THR A 107 -8.63 -2.02 -8.37
CA THR A 107 -9.46 -0.91 -8.85
C THR A 107 -9.01 -0.49 -10.25
N GLU A 108 -9.71 0.48 -10.85
CA GLU A 108 -9.26 1.10 -12.10
C GLU A 108 -7.91 1.83 -11.97
N TYR A 109 -7.49 2.17 -10.74
CA TYR A 109 -6.20 2.78 -10.42
C TYR A 109 -5.09 1.74 -10.16
N GLY A 110 -5.42 0.44 -10.20
CA GLY A 110 -4.53 -0.68 -9.88
C GLY A 110 -4.72 -1.20 -8.45
N LEU A 111 -3.73 -1.94 -7.95
CA LEU A 111 -3.75 -2.45 -6.57
C LEU A 111 -3.77 -1.29 -5.58
N THR A 112 -4.92 -1.16 -4.92
CA THR A 112 -5.23 -0.07 -4.00
C THR A 112 -5.32 -0.60 -2.58
N TRP A 113 -4.69 0.10 -1.65
CA TRP A 113 -4.80 -0.23 -0.23
C TRP A 113 -6.11 0.32 0.34
N VAL A 114 -6.81 -0.48 1.12
CA VAL A 114 -8.06 -0.10 1.79
C VAL A 114 -7.95 -0.47 3.26
N SER A 115 -8.30 0.46 4.13
CA SER A 115 -8.24 0.28 5.58
C SER A 115 -9.34 1.08 6.25
N ASP A 116 -9.80 0.58 7.40
CA ASP A 116 -10.70 1.29 8.32
C ASP A 116 -9.93 2.17 9.32
N GLU A 117 -8.58 2.22 9.24
CA GLU A 117 -7.77 3.11 10.07
C GLU A 117 -8.10 4.57 9.73
N PRO A 118 -8.39 5.41 10.74
CA PRO A 118 -8.91 6.76 10.52
C PRO A 118 -7.93 7.70 9.82
N ILE A 119 -6.65 7.33 9.74
CA ILE A 119 -5.60 8.11 9.09
C ILE A 119 -5.24 7.60 7.68
N ASP A 120 -5.62 6.36 7.32
CA ASP A 120 -5.13 5.70 6.11
C ASP A 120 -5.63 6.38 4.83
N TRP A 121 -6.78 7.03 4.86
CA TRP A 121 -7.26 7.86 3.73
C TRP A 121 -6.21 8.89 3.28
N ALA A 122 -5.42 9.42 4.23
CA ALA A 122 -4.32 10.33 3.97
C ALA A 122 -3.01 9.56 3.81
N VAL A 123 -2.57 8.86 4.86
CA VAL A 123 -1.17 8.41 4.97
C VAL A 123 -0.85 7.18 4.10
N ALA A 124 -1.88 6.46 3.61
CA ALA A 124 -1.70 5.37 2.65
C ALA A 124 -1.69 5.85 1.20
N HIS A 125 -2.25 7.04 0.93
CA HIS A 125 -2.56 7.50 -0.42
C HIS A 125 -1.83 8.77 -0.85
N TYR A 126 -1.34 9.55 0.11
CA TYR A 126 -0.57 10.76 -0.11
C TYR A 126 0.78 10.61 0.60
N GLY A 127 1.84 11.18 0.06
CA GLY A 127 3.14 11.23 0.76
C GLY A 127 3.97 9.94 0.74
N ARG A 128 5.01 9.91 1.57
CA ARG A 128 5.99 8.81 1.71
C ARG A 128 6.31 8.54 3.16
N TRP A 129 6.83 7.36 3.43
CA TRP A 129 7.25 6.95 4.76
C TRP A 129 8.77 7.07 4.95
N GLU A 130 9.20 7.31 6.18
CA GLU A 130 10.59 7.15 6.60
C GLU A 130 10.61 6.48 7.97
N TRP A 131 11.63 5.65 8.22
CA TRP A 131 11.86 5.09 9.53
C TRP A 131 12.97 5.83 10.26
N ARG A 132 12.67 6.38 11.44
CA ARG A 132 13.64 6.99 12.36
C ARG A 132 13.27 6.61 13.80
N ASP A 133 13.55 5.35 14.16
CA ASP A 133 13.14 4.69 15.42
C ASP A 133 11.62 4.54 15.62
N ARG A 134 10.82 5.22 14.78
CA ARG A 134 9.38 5.06 14.55
C ARG A 134 9.06 5.39 13.09
N TRP A 135 7.83 5.09 12.66
CA TRP A 135 7.33 5.52 11.35
C TRP A 135 7.04 7.02 11.35
N LEU A 136 7.57 7.71 10.36
CA LEU A 136 7.32 9.12 10.08
C LEU A 136 6.75 9.24 8.67
N TRP A 137 5.64 9.95 8.55
CA TRP A 137 4.99 10.24 7.29
C TRP A 137 5.37 11.64 6.81
N ILE A 138 5.82 11.73 5.57
CA ILE A 138 6.14 12.97 4.86
C ILE A 138 4.98 13.23 3.89
N PRO A 139 4.16 14.27 4.12
CA PRO A 139 2.99 14.55 3.29
C PRO A 139 3.37 14.97 1.87
N ASP A 140 2.49 14.67 0.92
CA ASP A 140 2.53 15.15 -0.48
C ASP A 140 1.09 15.42 -0.92
N THR A 141 0.89 16.11 -2.03
CA THR A 141 -0.44 16.48 -2.53
C THR A 141 -0.97 15.53 -3.60
N VAL A 142 -0.10 14.68 -4.15
CA VAL A 142 -0.47 13.76 -5.24
C VAL A 142 -1.05 12.47 -4.68
N TRP A 143 -2.23 12.10 -5.16
CA TRP A 143 -2.87 10.83 -4.77
C TRP A 143 -2.25 9.64 -5.50
N GLY A 144 -2.21 8.48 -4.84
CA GLY A 144 -1.93 7.19 -5.46
C GLY A 144 -2.69 6.05 -4.79
N PRO A 145 -2.88 4.92 -5.50
CA PRO A 145 -3.59 3.76 -4.97
C PRO A 145 -2.86 3.12 -3.78
N ALA A 146 -1.53 3.20 -3.78
CA ALA A 146 -0.65 2.96 -2.65
C ALA A 146 0.79 3.34 -3.04
N TRP A 147 1.61 3.68 -2.05
CA TRP A 147 3.03 3.97 -2.21
C TRP A 147 3.84 2.87 -1.54
N VAL A 148 4.00 1.75 -2.24
CA VAL A 148 4.69 0.54 -1.74
C VAL A 148 5.67 -0.03 -2.76
N ASP A 149 6.73 -0.65 -2.25
CA ASP A 149 7.57 -1.58 -3.00
C ASP A 149 6.95 -2.97 -2.99
N TRP A 150 7.06 -3.69 -4.11
CA TRP A 150 6.51 -5.04 -4.27
C TRP A 150 7.60 -6.10 -4.42
N ARG A 151 7.34 -7.29 -3.87
CA ARG A 151 8.15 -8.49 -4.08
C ARG A 151 7.27 -9.72 -4.31
N VAL A 152 7.75 -10.63 -5.16
CA VAL A 152 7.07 -11.90 -5.45
C VAL A 152 8.08 -13.03 -5.67
N GLY A 153 7.70 -14.25 -5.30
CA GLY A 153 8.53 -15.45 -5.45
C GLY A 153 8.24 -16.47 -4.34
N ASP A 154 8.63 -17.73 -4.54
CA ASP A 154 8.40 -18.83 -3.57
C ASP A 154 6.94 -18.96 -3.11
N GLY A 155 6.00 -18.58 -4.00
CA GLY A 155 4.55 -18.55 -3.79
C GLY A 155 4.06 -17.63 -2.66
N VAL A 156 4.88 -16.65 -2.29
CA VAL A 156 4.46 -15.50 -1.50
C VAL A 156 4.54 -14.22 -2.34
N ILE A 157 3.68 -13.28 -1.99
CA ILE A 157 3.76 -11.89 -2.42
C ILE A 157 3.93 -11.03 -1.18
N GLY A 158 4.70 -9.95 -1.31
CA GLY A 158 4.88 -9.01 -0.22
C GLY A 158 5.00 -7.57 -0.69
N TRP A 159 4.75 -6.69 0.26
CA TRP A 159 4.84 -5.25 0.11
C TRP A 159 5.59 -4.64 1.29
N SER A 160 6.13 -3.46 1.07
CA SER A 160 6.71 -2.62 2.11
C SER A 160 6.40 -1.16 1.77
N PRO A 161 6.13 -0.28 2.75
CA PRO A 161 5.96 1.15 2.49
C PRO A 161 7.13 1.68 1.66
N LEU A 162 6.83 2.37 0.55
CA LEU A 162 7.84 2.98 -0.29
C LEU A 162 8.43 4.16 0.48
N GLY A 163 9.56 3.88 1.12
CA GLY A 163 10.21 4.85 1.99
C GLY A 163 11.26 5.66 1.26
N VAL A 164 11.44 6.92 1.66
CA VAL A 164 12.60 7.72 1.24
C VAL A 164 13.89 7.08 1.78
N ARG A 165 13.82 6.51 2.99
CA ARG A 165 14.90 5.76 3.68
C ARG A 165 14.33 4.75 4.68
N ALA A 166 14.22 3.48 4.28
CA ALA A 166 13.97 2.37 5.21
C ALA A 166 15.15 1.36 5.13
N PRO A 167 15.62 0.81 6.26
CA PRO A 167 16.56 -0.32 6.22
C PRO A 167 16.01 -1.46 5.34
N ARG A 168 16.89 -2.13 4.60
CA ARG A 168 16.49 -3.31 3.81
C ARG A 168 15.79 -4.32 4.74
N GLY A 169 14.57 -4.70 4.40
CA GLY A 169 13.78 -5.67 5.17
C GLY A 169 12.85 -5.07 6.23
N LEU A 170 12.91 -3.75 6.49
CA LEU A 170 11.95 -3.11 7.39
C LEU A 170 10.57 -2.98 6.72
N GLY A 171 9.51 -3.22 7.48
CA GLY A 171 8.13 -3.03 7.03
C GLY A 171 7.67 -4.01 5.95
N TRP A 172 8.46 -5.04 5.63
CA TRP A 172 8.04 -6.07 4.69
C TRP A 172 6.98 -6.97 5.32
N ARG A 173 5.84 -7.04 4.65
CA ARG A 173 4.78 -8.01 4.94
C ARG A 173 4.68 -8.97 3.77
N PHE A 174 4.52 -10.25 4.07
CA PHE A 174 4.32 -11.28 3.08
C PHE A 174 3.07 -12.09 3.42
N VAL A 175 2.36 -12.50 2.38
CA VAL A 175 1.23 -13.43 2.44
C VAL A 175 1.40 -14.47 1.33
N PRO A 176 0.77 -15.65 1.43
CA PRO A 176 0.63 -16.55 0.28
C PRO A 176 0.04 -15.79 -0.90
N THR A 177 0.54 -15.99 -2.12
CA THR A 177 0.10 -15.20 -3.30
C THR A 177 -1.42 -15.26 -3.52
N GLY A 178 -2.05 -16.42 -3.30
CA GLY A 178 -3.50 -16.59 -3.42
C GLY A 178 -4.31 -15.88 -2.32
N GLY A 179 -3.66 -15.38 -1.27
CA GLY A 179 -4.28 -14.66 -0.17
C GLY A 179 -4.10 -13.14 -0.23
N LEU A 180 -3.48 -12.59 -1.28
CA LEU A 180 -3.20 -11.14 -1.43
C LEU A 180 -4.40 -10.25 -1.18
N PHE A 181 -5.54 -10.74 -1.60
CA PHE A 181 -6.78 -10.02 -1.68
C PHE A 181 -7.58 -10.20 -0.35
N HIS A 182 -7.26 -11.22 0.45
CA HIS A 182 -8.13 -11.66 1.55
C HIS A 182 -8.50 -10.51 2.51
N PRO A 183 -9.79 -10.31 2.84
CA PRO A 183 -10.26 -9.12 3.58
C PRO A 183 -9.67 -9.00 5.00
N ARG A 184 -9.10 -10.08 5.52
CA ARG A 184 -8.35 -10.10 6.79
C ARG A 184 -6.90 -10.53 6.56
N LEU A 185 -6.10 -9.67 5.96
CA LEU A 185 -4.67 -9.96 5.68
C LEU A 185 -3.86 -10.30 6.92
N GLY A 186 -4.21 -9.70 8.07
CA GLY A 186 -3.53 -9.94 9.35
C GLY A 186 -3.40 -11.42 9.71
N GLY A 187 -4.40 -12.25 9.39
CA GLY A 187 -4.35 -13.70 9.64
C GLY A 187 -3.30 -14.42 8.80
N LEU A 188 -3.00 -13.92 7.60
CA LEU A 188 -2.16 -14.56 6.60
C LEU A 188 -0.70 -14.11 6.63
N TYR A 189 -0.37 -13.11 7.45
CA TYR A 189 1.01 -12.62 7.53
C TYR A 189 1.99 -13.72 7.91
N VAL A 190 3.02 -13.86 7.07
CA VAL A 190 4.26 -14.56 7.39
C VAL A 190 4.89 -13.87 8.61
N ARG A 191 5.29 -14.66 9.62
CA ARG A 191 5.76 -14.14 10.92
C ARG A 191 7.14 -14.67 11.31
N GLY A 192 7.80 -13.92 12.19
CA GLY A 192 9.08 -14.30 12.79
C GLY A 192 10.18 -14.49 11.76
N ALA A 193 11.04 -15.49 11.98
CA ALA A 193 12.19 -15.79 11.11
C ALA A 193 11.80 -16.05 9.63
N ARG A 194 10.55 -16.43 9.36
CA ARG A 194 10.08 -16.71 7.99
C ARG A 194 10.01 -15.44 7.13
N VAL A 195 9.90 -14.24 7.73
CA VAL A 195 9.90 -12.96 6.98
C VAL A 195 11.24 -12.75 6.26
N ALA A 196 12.35 -13.00 6.95
CA ALA A 196 13.69 -12.89 6.36
C ALA A 196 13.89 -13.91 5.22
N THR A 197 13.40 -15.13 5.39
CA THR A 197 13.41 -16.17 4.35
C THR A 197 12.58 -15.75 3.13
N ALA A 198 11.37 -15.26 3.34
CA ALA A 198 10.49 -14.76 2.27
C ALA A 198 11.15 -13.60 1.51
N TYR A 199 11.74 -12.64 2.23
CA TYR A 199 12.48 -11.54 1.60
C TYR A 199 13.64 -12.04 0.72
N ALA A 200 14.43 -12.99 1.23
CA ALA A 200 15.59 -13.53 0.52
C ALA A 200 15.22 -14.37 -0.73
N ARG A 201 14.04 -14.99 -0.75
CA ARG A 201 13.58 -15.87 -1.84
C ARG A 201 12.65 -15.20 -2.85
N THR A 202 12.23 -13.97 -2.56
CA THR A 202 11.43 -13.17 -3.48
C THR A 202 12.33 -12.22 -4.27
N ARG A 203 11.83 -11.72 -5.40
CA ARG A 203 12.48 -10.66 -6.19
C ARG A 203 11.62 -9.40 -6.18
N ALA A 204 12.26 -8.24 -6.27
CA ALA A 204 11.56 -6.98 -6.44
C ALA A 204 10.78 -6.98 -7.76
N VAL A 205 9.58 -6.42 -7.74
CA VAL A 205 8.80 -6.14 -8.95
C VAL A 205 9.08 -4.68 -9.30
N HIS A 206 9.89 -4.45 -10.33
CA HIS A 206 10.14 -3.10 -10.83
C HIS A 206 9.02 -2.71 -11.79
N ARG A 207 8.50 -1.48 -11.62
CA ARG A 207 7.62 -0.83 -12.60
C ARG A 207 8.46 -0.18 -13.70
#